data_AF-K2LGZ7-F1
#
_entry.id   AF-K2LGZ7-F1
#
_cell.length_a   1.000
_cell.length_b   1.000
_cell.length_c   1.000
_cell.angle_alpha   90.00
_cell.angle_beta   90.00
_cell.angle_gamma   90.00
#
_symmetry.space_group_name_H-M   'P 1'
#
loop_
_entity.id
_entity.type
_entity.pdbx_description
1 polymer ?
#
loop_
_entity_poly.entity_id
_entity_poly.type
_entity_poly.pdbx_seq_one_letter_code
_entity_poly.pdbx_strand_id
1 'polypeptide(L)'
;MTWRLARSLEVLRKQINAAAPTRSKASDGTIGDAAHASRSSDHNPWIKDAGVGVVTALDVTHDPNGGVDIQKLADALIASKDPRIKYIICNGRIVSGSGQKHPAWKWRPYSGANKHSRHVHISVKASKAHYDSVQDWRVDGSTIGEVSPSDSVLRRGASGPFVRELQDNLRALGYALRADGEFGEETERAVRIFQGRAGLTVDGWAGPRTLDAIGNAVAEKAAKPKIEAAREDAKEKAADEVERKTGWWQKVTGFFGAGGVGGGLLWGVDWQTLVVIAGAAILVLLLIVLLRRQIVAAVREIREGLA
;
A
#
# COMPACT_ATOMS: atom_id res chain seq x y z
N MET A 1 -11.01 19.91 13.90
CA MET A 1 -10.30 21.12 13.43
C MET A 1 -10.64 21.32 11.96
N THR A 2 -10.85 22.56 11.51
CA THR A 2 -10.91 22.90 10.09
C THR A 2 -9.51 22.82 9.47
N TRP A 3 -9.43 22.42 8.20
CA TRP A 3 -8.18 22.36 7.45
C TRP A 3 -8.38 22.76 5.99
N ARG A 4 -7.28 23.04 5.30
CA ARG A 4 -7.21 23.30 3.86
C ARG A 4 -5.89 22.80 3.27
N LEU A 5 -5.85 22.63 1.96
CA LEU A 5 -4.61 22.42 1.23
C LEU A 5 -3.82 23.76 1.14
N ALA A 6 -2.51 23.66 0.97
CA ALA A 6 -1.68 24.78 0.54
C ALA A 6 -2.16 25.31 -0.84
N ARG A 7 -2.44 26.61 -0.98
CA ARG A 7 -2.96 27.19 -2.23
C ARG A 7 -2.05 26.95 -3.42
N SER A 8 -0.72 26.89 -3.21
CA SER A 8 0.20 26.53 -4.28
C SER A 8 -0.03 25.10 -4.79
N LEU A 9 -0.34 24.14 -3.92
CA LEU A 9 -0.71 22.78 -4.34
C LEU A 9 -2.11 22.71 -4.97
N GLU A 10 -3.04 23.60 -4.60
CA GLU A 10 -4.32 23.74 -5.29
C GLU A 10 -4.14 24.22 -6.74
N VAL A 11 -3.26 25.20 -6.97
CA VAL A 11 -2.89 25.67 -8.32
C VAL A 11 -2.20 24.55 -9.13
N LEU A 12 -1.23 23.83 -8.56
CA LEU A 12 -0.58 22.71 -9.24
C LEU A 12 -1.58 21.62 -9.63
N ARG A 13 -2.46 21.22 -8.71
CA ARG A 13 -3.52 20.24 -8.97
C ARG A 13 -4.48 20.71 -10.07
N LYS A 14 -4.78 22.02 -10.14
CA LYS A 14 -5.59 22.61 -11.22
C LYS A 14 -4.86 22.54 -12.57
N GLN A 15 -3.58 22.88 -12.64
CA GLN A 15 -2.78 22.77 -13.87
C GLN A 15 -2.68 21.33 -14.37
N ILE A 16 -2.39 20.37 -13.48
CA ILE A 16 -2.34 18.93 -13.82
C ILE A 16 -3.70 18.45 -14.35
N ASN A 17 -4.80 18.84 -13.69
CA ASN A 17 -6.15 18.47 -14.14
C ASN A 17 -6.57 19.15 -15.46
N ALA A 18 -5.96 20.28 -15.83
CA ALA A 18 -6.22 20.97 -17.10
C ALA A 18 -5.44 20.34 -18.26
N ALA A 19 -4.20 19.91 -18.03
CA ALA A 19 -3.39 19.20 -19.02
C ALA A 19 -3.84 17.75 -19.24
N ALA A 20 -4.22 17.07 -18.14
CA ALA A 20 -4.61 15.66 -18.12
C ALA A 20 -6.03 15.49 -17.50
N PRO A 21 -7.10 15.92 -18.19
CA PRO A 21 -8.46 15.95 -17.63
C PRO A 21 -9.01 14.55 -17.31
N THR A 22 -8.75 13.59 -18.20
CA THR A 22 -9.23 12.20 -18.13
C THR A 22 -8.48 11.33 -17.12
N ARG A 23 -7.38 11.83 -16.53
CA ARG A 23 -6.55 11.03 -15.61
C ARG A 23 -7.33 10.41 -14.46
N SER A 24 -6.95 9.20 -14.09
CA SER A 24 -7.30 8.60 -12.81
C SER A 24 -6.85 9.48 -11.64
N LYS A 25 -7.65 9.42 -10.58
CA LYS A 25 -7.45 10.14 -9.31
C LYS A 25 -7.47 9.16 -8.13
N ALA A 26 -7.39 7.86 -8.41
CA ALA A 26 -7.53 6.74 -7.47
C ALA A 26 -6.35 6.57 -6.48
N SER A 27 -5.35 7.45 -6.54
CA SER A 27 -4.27 7.56 -5.56
C SER A 27 -3.85 9.03 -5.37
N ASP A 28 -4.78 9.97 -5.60
CA ASP A 28 -4.61 11.37 -5.22
C ASP A 28 -4.82 11.52 -3.70
N GLY A 29 -3.98 12.33 -3.05
CA GLY A 29 -3.96 12.46 -1.59
C GLY A 29 -3.69 13.90 -1.17
N THR A 30 -4.46 14.43 -0.21
CA THR A 30 -4.34 15.82 0.27
C THR A 30 -4.56 15.99 1.77
N ILE A 31 -4.73 14.88 2.50
CA ILE A 31 -4.91 14.82 3.95
C ILE A 31 -4.59 13.38 4.41
N GLY A 32 -3.92 13.23 5.55
CA GLY A 32 -3.73 11.93 6.20
C GLY A 32 -5.01 11.47 6.93
N ASP A 33 -5.26 10.16 6.95
CA ASP A 33 -6.33 9.58 7.77
C ASP A 33 -6.08 9.73 9.29
N ALA A 34 -7.05 9.31 10.11
CA ALA A 34 -6.97 9.43 11.57
C ALA A 34 -5.82 8.62 12.22
N ALA A 35 -5.36 7.52 11.62
CA ALA A 35 -4.17 6.81 12.06
C ALA A 35 -2.89 7.52 11.60
N HIS A 36 -2.90 8.08 10.38
CA HIS A 36 -1.82 8.92 9.84
C HIS A 36 -1.64 10.23 10.63
N ALA A 37 -2.69 10.75 11.27
CA ALA A 37 -2.65 11.92 12.14
C ALA A 37 -1.73 11.76 13.37
N SER A 38 -1.42 10.52 13.78
CA SER A 38 -0.53 10.21 14.91
C SER A 38 0.97 10.50 14.66
N ARG A 39 1.38 10.67 13.40
CA ARG A 39 2.79 10.87 12.99
C ARG A 39 3.06 12.28 12.49
N SER A 40 4.31 12.74 12.60
CA SER A 40 4.74 13.96 11.91
C SER A 40 4.76 13.70 10.39
N SER A 41 3.96 14.45 9.63
CA SER A 41 3.82 14.28 8.18
C SER A 41 3.30 15.56 7.53
N ASP A 42 3.79 15.88 6.33
CA ASP A 42 3.29 17.01 5.54
C ASP A 42 1.85 16.83 5.02
N HIS A 43 1.31 15.60 5.08
CA HIS A 43 -0.11 15.29 4.84
C HIS A 43 -1.02 15.60 6.04
N ASN A 44 -0.46 15.95 7.20
CA ASN A 44 -1.26 16.37 8.35
C ASN A 44 -1.45 17.90 8.35
N PRO A 45 -2.54 18.44 8.95
CA PRO A 45 -2.82 19.87 8.96
C PRO A 45 -2.00 20.57 10.06
N TRP A 46 -0.67 20.53 9.91
CA TRP A 46 0.31 20.81 10.98
C TRP A 46 0.62 22.30 11.15
N ILE A 47 0.66 23.06 10.06
CA ILE A 47 0.74 24.53 10.11
C ILE A 47 -0.61 25.07 10.59
N LYS A 48 -0.61 26.06 11.49
CA LYS A 48 -1.82 26.81 11.90
C LYS A 48 -1.77 28.21 11.31
N ASP A 49 -2.80 28.56 10.55
CA ASP A 49 -2.93 29.81 9.80
C ASP A 49 -4.32 30.38 10.02
N ALA A 50 -4.42 31.50 10.77
CA ALA A 50 -5.70 32.07 11.23
C ALA A 50 -6.66 31.04 11.86
N GLY A 51 -6.13 30.08 12.63
CA GLY A 51 -6.89 28.99 13.27
C GLY A 51 -7.19 27.79 12.36
N VAL A 52 -7.02 27.91 11.04
CA VAL A 52 -7.17 26.82 10.08
C VAL A 52 -5.87 26.01 9.98
N GLY A 53 -5.97 24.69 9.91
CA GLY A 53 -4.81 23.84 9.64
C GLY A 53 -4.45 23.79 8.16
N VAL A 54 -3.18 23.97 7.78
CA VAL A 54 -2.73 23.87 6.38
C VAL A 54 -1.97 22.56 6.16
N VAL A 55 -2.35 21.80 5.14
CA VAL A 55 -1.66 20.61 4.66
C VAL A 55 -0.67 21.00 3.56
N THR A 56 0.57 20.50 3.64
CA THR A 56 1.69 20.90 2.77
C THR A 56 2.18 19.78 1.86
N ALA A 57 1.31 18.81 1.56
CA ALA A 57 1.57 17.70 0.64
C ALA A 57 0.40 17.44 -0.32
N LEU A 58 0.73 16.94 -1.50
CA LEU A 58 -0.18 16.48 -2.54
C LEU A 58 0.40 15.19 -3.13
N ASP A 59 -0.36 14.10 -3.10
CA ASP A 59 -0.11 12.93 -3.93
C ASP A 59 -0.89 13.06 -5.25
N VAL A 60 -0.26 12.72 -6.37
CA VAL A 60 -0.87 12.72 -7.71
C VAL A 60 -0.76 11.34 -8.33
N THR A 61 -1.91 10.72 -8.63
CA THR A 61 -2.03 9.38 -9.21
C THR A 61 -1.20 9.21 -10.48
N HIS A 62 -0.53 8.06 -10.62
CA HIS A 62 0.06 7.64 -11.88
C HIS A 62 -0.99 7.04 -12.81
N ASP A 63 -1.19 7.70 -13.95
CA ASP A 63 -2.02 7.21 -15.04
C ASP A 63 -1.48 7.75 -16.37
N PRO A 64 -0.52 7.04 -17.00
CA PRO A 64 0.07 7.49 -18.25
C PRO A 64 -0.92 7.40 -19.43
N ASN A 65 -1.97 6.59 -19.32
CA ASN A 65 -3.04 6.51 -20.33
C ASN A 65 -3.94 7.76 -20.27
N GLY A 66 -4.17 8.28 -19.07
CA GLY A 66 -4.87 9.54 -18.81
C GLY A 66 -3.99 10.79 -18.84
N GLY A 67 -2.71 10.68 -19.24
CA GLY A 67 -1.78 11.79 -19.45
C GLY A 67 -0.77 12.09 -18.33
N VAL A 68 -0.80 11.38 -17.19
CA VAL A 68 0.12 11.63 -16.05
C VAL A 68 1.08 10.47 -15.82
N ASP A 69 2.28 10.61 -16.39
CA ASP A 69 3.45 9.88 -15.91
C ASP A 69 4.08 10.58 -14.69
N ILE A 70 4.24 9.84 -13.59
CA ILE A 70 4.74 10.40 -12.32
C ILE A 70 6.25 10.66 -12.31
N GLN A 71 7.01 9.98 -13.16
CA GLN A 71 8.44 10.23 -13.32
C GLN A 71 8.63 11.52 -14.12
N LYS A 72 7.93 11.67 -15.26
CA LYS A 72 7.89 12.92 -16.03
C LYS A 72 7.47 14.12 -15.18
N LEU A 73 6.38 14.01 -14.43
CA LEU A 73 5.88 15.09 -13.58
C LEU A 73 6.90 15.45 -12.48
N ALA A 74 7.55 14.46 -11.86
CA ALA A 74 8.60 14.70 -10.87
C ALA A 74 9.82 15.40 -11.49
N ASP A 75 10.32 14.92 -12.63
CA ASP A 75 11.52 15.47 -13.27
C ASP A 75 11.27 16.86 -13.89
N ALA A 76 10.06 17.14 -14.38
CA ALA A 76 9.66 18.50 -14.79
C ALA A 76 9.64 19.47 -13.60
N LEU A 77 9.09 19.05 -12.45
CA LEU A 77 9.13 19.84 -11.21
C LEU A 77 10.57 20.06 -10.71
N ILE A 78 11.46 19.07 -10.86
CA ILE A 78 12.89 19.20 -10.51
C ILE A 78 13.61 20.16 -11.47
N ALA A 79 13.38 20.05 -12.78
CA ALA A 79 13.97 20.92 -13.80
C ALA A 79 13.58 22.38 -13.61
N SER A 80 12.33 22.63 -13.19
CA SER A 80 11.82 23.97 -12.85
C SER A 80 12.56 24.65 -11.70
N LYS A 81 13.15 23.85 -10.80
CA LYS A 81 13.78 24.26 -9.53
C LYS A 81 12.90 25.18 -8.67
N ASP A 82 11.57 25.00 -8.74
CA ASP A 82 10.60 25.91 -8.12
C ASP A 82 10.86 26.09 -6.62
N PRO A 83 11.02 27.34 -6.12
CA PRO A 83 11.42 27.59 -4.75
C PRO A 83 10.38 27.07 -3.73
N ARG A 84 9.13 26.80 -4.12
CA ARG A 84 8.10 26.23 -3.24
C ARG A 84 8.42 24.80 -2.78
N ILE A 85 9.14 24.01 -3.57
CA ILE A 85 9.38 22.59 -3.31
C ILE A 85 10.22 22.40 -2.05
N LYS A 86 9.69 21.64 -1.08
CA LYS A 86 10.40 21.12 0.09
C LYS A 86 11.11 19.83 -0.30
N TYR A 87 10.35 18.84 -0.78
CA TYR A 87 10.83 17.60 -1.38
C TYR A 87 9.78 16.98 -2.30
N ILE A 88 10.22 16.06 -3.15
CA ILE A 88 9.36 15.19 -3.97
C ILE A 88 9.79 13.74 -3.73
N ILE A 89 8.84 12.80 -3.65
CA ILE A 89 9.09 11.35 -3.53
C ILE A 89 8.39 10.65 -4.70
N CYS A 90 9.12 9.79 -5.42
CA CYS A 90 8.63 9.05 -6.57
C CYS A 90 9.44 7.77 -6.75
N ASN A 91 8.80 6.64 -7.05
CA ASN A 91 9.45 5.40 -7.49
C ASN A 91 10.64 4.94 -6.60
N GLY A 92 10.50 5.01 -5.27
CA GLY A 92 11.52 4.61 -4.30
C GLY A 92 12.68 5.60 -4.12
N ARG A 93 12.64 6.78 -4.75
CA ARG A 93 13.59 7.88 -4.57
C ARG A 93 12.93 9.13 -4.00
N ILE A 94 13.74 9.98 -3.39
CA ILE A 94 13.37 11.30 -2.87
C ILE A 94 14.40 12.35 -3.34
N VAL A 95 13.93 13.56 -3.61
CA VAL A 95 14.74 14.74 -3.95
C VAL A 95 14.34 15.90 -3.04
N SER A 96 15.26 16.81 -2.72
CA SER A 96 14.99 17.95 -1.82
C SER A 96 15.28 19.29 -2.51
N GLY A 97 14.39 20.28 -2.33
CA GLY A 97 14.51 21.62 -2.91
C GLY A 97 15.38 22.59 -2.09
N SER A 98 16.12 22.08 -1.12
CA SER A 98 17.13 22.79 -0.32
C SER A 98 18.31 21.87 0.00
N GLY A 99 19.51 22.45 0.09
CA GLY A 99 20.78 21.71 0.16
C GLY A 99 21.28 21.34 1.56
N GLN A 100 20.42 21.33 2.59
CA GLN A 100 20.86 21.33 4.00
C GLN A 100 21.57 20.06 4.45
N LYS A 101 20.92 18.88 4.32
CA LYS A 101 21.49 17.57 4.73
C LYS A 101 22.01 16.75 3.56
N HIS A 102 21.53 17.06 2.35
CA HIS A 102 21.88 16.40 1.09
C HIS A 102 21.88 17.47 -0.01
N PRO A 103 22.63 17.29 -1.12
CA PRO A 103 22.60 18.23 -2.24
C PRO A 103 21.18 18.47 -2.77
N ALA A 104 20.84 19.73 -3.00
CA ALA A 104 19.55 20.10 -3.59
C ALA A 104 19.42 19.53 -5.02
N TRP A 105 18.18 19.22 -5.42
CA TRP A 105 17.83 18.78 -6.78
C TRP A 105 18.53 17.48 -7.26
N LYS A 106 19.13 16.69 -6.36
CA LYS A 106 19.64 15.35 -6.67
C LYS A 106 18.73 14.27 -6.08
N TRP A 107 18.33 13.32 -6.92
CA TRP A 107 17.66 12.09 -6.49
C TRP A 107 18.57 11.27 -5.55
N ARG A 108 17.98 10.73 -4.47
CA ARG A 108 18.61 9.77 -3.54
C ARG A 108 17.59 8.70 -3.12
N PRO A 109 18.01 7.52 -2.63
CA PRO A 109 17.08 6.49 -2.16
C PRO A 109 16.11 6.98 -1.07
N TYR A 110 14.88 6.49 -1.10
CA TYR A 110 13.87 6.72 -0.07
C TYR A 110 13.66 5.45 0.77
N SER A 111 13.82 5.59 2.08
CA SER A 111 13.74 4.51 3.07
C SER A 111 12.36 4.31 3.70
N GLY A 112 11.34 5.04 3.25
CA GLY A 112 9.96 4.83 3.71
C GLY A 112 9.35 3.53 3.18
N ALA A 113 8.34 3.03 3.89
CA ALA A 113 7.68 1.76 3.56
C ALA A 113 6.82 1.84 2.29
N ASN A 114 6.10 2.93 2.07
CA ASN A 114 5.47 3.22 0.77
C ASN A 114 6.56 3.68 -0.20
N LYS A 115 6.64 3.05 -1.37
CA LYS A 115 7.61 3.38 -2.42
C LYS A 115 7.14 4.47 -3.39
N HIS A 116 5.89 4.92 -3.32
CA HIS A 116 5.36 5.95 -4.21
C HIS A 116 5.52 5.57 -5.72
N SER A 117 5.18 4.32 -6.06
CA SER A 117 5.14 3.78 -7.43
C SER A 117 3.82 4.07 -8.16
N ARG A 118 2.76 4.36 -7.39
CA ARG A 118 1.38 4.58 -7.86
C ARG A 118 0.96 6.05 -7.87
N HIS A 119 1.79 6.92 -7.31
CA HIS A 119 1.60 8.36 -7.26
C HIS A 119 2.94 9.04 -6.99
N VAL A 120 3.14 10.27 -7.50
CA VAL A 120 4.21 11.15 -7.01
C VAL A 120 3.71 11.89 -5.77
N HIS A 121 4.54 11.97 -4.73
CA HIS A 121 4.29 12.79 -3.53
C HIS A 121 5.06 14.11 -3.64
N ILE A 122 4.36 15.24 -3.52
CA ILE A 122 4.91 16.58 -3.70
C ILE A 122 4.67 17.38 -2.42
N SER A 123 5.74 17.83 -1.76
CA SER A 123 5.64 18.64 -0.53
C SER A 123 6.21 20.05 -0.71
N VAL A 124 5.52 21.05 -0.13
CA VAL A 124 5.89 22.47 -0.19
C VAL A 124 6.45 23.02 1.13
N LYS A 125 7.26 24.08 1.04
CA LYS A 125 7.89 24.74 2.19
C LYS A 125 6.85 25.44 3.08
N ALA A 126 7.06 25.37 4.38
CA ALA A 126 6.14 25.85 5.42
C ALA A 126 6.09 27.39 5.62
N SER A 127 6.84 28.15 4.82
CA SER A 127 6.72 29.62 4.80
C SER A 127 5.47 30.00 4.00
N LYS A 128 4.66 30.94 4.50
CA LYS A 128 3.40 31.37 3.87
C LYS A 128 3.57 31.85 2.44
N ALA A 129 4.68 32.53 2.13
CA ALA A 129 5.04 32.95 0.78
C ALA A 129 5.25 31.77 -0.21
N HIS A 130 5.41 30.54 0.28
CA HIS A 130 5.57 29.32 -0.53
C HIS A 130 4.29 28.47 -0.57
N TYR A 131 3.64 28.24 0.58
CA TYR A 131 2.42 27.41 0.63
C TYR A 131 1.17 28.16 0.14
N ASP A 132 1.10 29.49 0.27
CA ASP A 132 -0.03 30.30 -0.22
C ASP A 132 0.25 31.06 -1.52
N SER A 133 1.39 30.82 -2.18
CA SER A 133 1.67 31.39 -3.51
C SER A 133 0.67 30.87 -4.54
N VAL A 134 -0.12 31.78 -5.11
CA VAL A 134 -1.10 31.52 -6.17
C VAL A 134 -0.53 31.67 -7.58
N GLN A 135 0.80 31.83 -7.72
CA GLN A 135 1.46 31.83 -9.03
C GLN A 135 1.36 30.44 -9.67
N ASP A 136 1.27 30.37 -10.99
CA ASP A 136 1.34 29.09 -11.70
C ASP A 136 2.69 28.39 -11.46
N TRP A 137 2.68 27.06 -11.57
CA TRP A 137 3.88 26.24 -11.52
C TRP A 137 4.54 26.18 -12.89
N ARG A 138 5.88 26.22 -12.89
CA ARG A 138 6.72 26.16 -14.08
C ARG A 138 6.89 24.72 -14.58
N VAL A 139 5.76 24.05 -14.80
CA VAL A 139 5.65 22.77 -15.48
C VAL A 139 4.79 22.98 -16.72
N ASP A 140 5.32 22.62 -17.88
CA ASP A 140 4.61 22.77 -19.15
C ASP A 140 3.50 21.71 -19.25
N GLY A 141 2.33 22.11 -19.73
CA GLY A 141 1.22 21.21 -20.01
C GLY A 141 1.57 20.13 -21.05
N SER A 142 2.51 20.40 -21.95
CA SER A 142 3.06 19.38 -22.86
C SER A 142 3.65 18.19 -22.08
N THR A 143 4.37 18.46 -20.98
CA THR A 143 5.05 17.44 -20.17
C THR A 143 4.08 16.66 -19.27
N ILE A 144 2.85 17.16 -19.09
CA ILE A 144 1.75 16.55 -18.32
C ILE A 144 0.60 16.14 -19.26
N GLY A 145 0.94 15.72 -20.49
CA GLY A 145 -0.01 15.23 -21.48
C GLY A 145 0.63 14.40 -22.59
N GLU A 146 1.91 14.63 -22.90
CA GLU A 146 2.67 13.82 -23.85
C GLU A 146 2.93 12.41 -23.30
N VAL A 147 2.24 11.42 -23.88
CA VAL A 147 2.42 9.99 -23.59
C VAL A 147 3.73 9.49 -24.23
N SER A 148 4.85 9.62 -23.52
CA SER A 148 6.08 8.86 -23.81
C SER A 148 6.33 7.83 -22.70
N PRO A 149 6.15 6.52 -22.96
CA PRO A 149 6.35 5.44 -21.97
C PRO A 149 7.81 5.16 -21.60
N SER A 150 8.75 6.06 -21.88
CA SER A 150 10.17 5.73 -22.00
C SER A 150 10.91 5.59 -20.66
N ASP A 151 10.55 6.37 -19.64
CA ASP A 151 11.46 6.68 -18.51
C ASP A 151 10.99 6.10 -17.16
N SER A 152 9.70 5.80 -17.02
CA SER A 152 9.11 5.07 -15.89
C SER A 152 9.13 3.55 -16.05
N VAL A 153 9.59 3.06 -17.21
CA VAL A 153 9.55 1.64 -17.60
C VAL A 153 10.97 1.08 -17.73
N LEU A 154 11.38 0.28 -16.75
CA LEU A 154 12.67 -0.41 -16.80
C LEU A 154 12.61 -1.57 -17.81
N ARG A 155 13.51 -1.56 -18.79
CA ARG A 155 13.64 -2.56 -19.86
C ARG A 155 15.12 -2.76 -20.23
N ARG A 156 15.42 -3.72 -21.13
CA ARG A 156 16.81 -4.05 -21.50
C ARG A 156 17.62 -2.79 -21.87
N GLY A 157 18.80 -2.66 -21.26
CA GLY A 157 19.69 -1.50 -21.43
C GLY A 157 19.48 -0.36 -20.42
N ALA A 158 18.40 -0.37 -19.62
CA ALA A 158 18.29 0.52 -18.46
C ALA A 158 19.34 0.17 -17.39
N SER A 159 19.77 1.15 -16.60
CA SER A 159 20.75 0.92 -15.52
C SER A 159 20.55 1.82 -14.29
N GLY A 160 21.30 1.55 -13.23
CA GLY A 160 21.31 2.31 -11.99
C GLY A 160 20.45 1.72 -10.86
N PRO A 161 20.19 2.51 -9.79
CA PRO A 161 19.63 1.98 -8.54
C PRO A 161 18.20 1.44 -8.66
N PHE A 162 17.37 1.96 -9.58
CA PHE A 162 16.03 1.42 -9.84
C PHE A 162 16.08 -0.04 -10.34
N VAL A 163 17.04 -0.35 -11.21
CA VAL A 163 17.24 -1.70 -11.76
C VAL A 163 17.75 -2.64 -10.66
N ARG A 164 18.67 -2.16 -9.82
CA ARG A 164 19.16 -2.93 -8.67
C ARG A 164 18.03 -3.27 -7.69
N GLU A 165 17.14 -2.33 -7.36
CA GLU A 165 15.97 -2.57 -6.52
C GLU A 165 14.99 -3.59 -7.14
N LEU A 166 14.76 -3.52 -8.45
CA LEU A 166 14.01 -4.55 -9.20
C LEU A 166 14.68 -5.93 -9.10
N GLN A 167 15.99 -6.02 -9.34
CA GLN A 167 16.76 -7.26 -9.31
C GLN A 167 16.76 -7.87 -7.90
N ASP A 168 16.97 -7.07 -6.85
CA ASP A 168 16.95 -7.56 -5.46
C ASP A 168 15.55 -8.01 -5.02
N ASN A 169 14.48 -7.35 -5.48
CA ASN A 169 13.11 -7.83 -5.26
C ASN A 169 12.84 -9.16 -6.00
N LEU A 170 13.30 -9.31 -7.24
CA LEU A 170 13.20 -10.59 -7.97
C LEU A 170 14.02 -11.71 -7.28
N ARG A 171 15.22 -11.41 -6.77
CA ARG A 171 16.02 -12.34 -5.97
C ARG A 171 15.30 -12.73 -4.68
N ALA A 172 14.67 -11.78 -3.99
CA ALA A 172 13.84 -12.05 -2.80
C ALA A 172 12.63 -12.95 -3.11
N LEU A 173 12.02 -12.83 -4.29
CA LEU A 173 10.99 -13.75 -4.76
C LEU A 173 11.52 -15.16 -5.07
N GLY A 174 12.81 -15.28 -5.43
CA GLY A 174 13.49 -16.55 -5.70
C GLY A 174 13.94 -16.72 -7.15
N TYR A 175 14.01 -15.64 -7.94
CA TYR A 175 14.64 -15.67 -9.25
C TYR A 175 16.17 -15.66 -9.12
N ALA A 176 16.85 -16.50 -9.89
CA ALA A 176 18.30 -16.52 -9.98
C ALA A 176 18.76 -15.52 -11.03
N LEU A 177 19.31 -14.39 -10.57
CA LEU A 177 19.98 -13.36 -11.36
C LEU A 177 20.95 -12.56 -10.50
N ARG A 178 21.91 -11.86 -11.12
CA ARG A 178 22.75 -10.89 -10.41
C ARG A 178 21.95 -9.61 -10.10
N ALA A 179 22.25 -8.99 -8.96
CA ALA A 179 21.85 -7.61 -8.67
C ALA A 179 23.06 -6.68 -8.83
N ASP A 180 23.22 -6.14 -10.04
CA ASP A 180 24.29 -5.23 -10.44
C ASP A 180 23.78 -3.80 -10.72
N GLY A 181 22.49 -3.66 -11.03
CA GLY A 181 21.91 -2.42 -11.53
C GLY A 181 22.01 -2.26 -13.05
N GLU A 182 22.21 -3.35 -13.81
CA GLU A 182 22.19 -3.37 -15.28
C GLU A 182 21.06 -4.26 -15.77
N PHE A 183 20.13 -3.72 -16.57
CA PHE A 183 18.98 -4.49 -17.06
C PHE A 183 19.44 -5.32 -18.27
N GLY A 184 20.22 -6.36 -17.98
CA GLY A 184 20.66 -7.37 -18.92
C GLY A 184 19.60 -8.43 -19.18
N GLU A 185 19.97 -9.45 -19.95
CA GLU A 185 19.07 -10.52 -20.36
C GLU A 185 18.49 -11.31 -19.18
N GLU A 186 19.27 -11.56 -18.12
CA GLU A 186 18.78 -12.25 -16.91
C GLU A 186 17.62 -11.49 -16.26
N THR A 187 17.72 -10.15 -16.22
CA THR A 187 16.69 -9.29 -15.62
C THR A 187 15.43 -9.31 -16.46
N GLU A 188 15.54 -9.20 -17.79
CA GLU A 188 14.39 -9.31 -18.70
C GLU A 188 13.72 -10.69 -18.61
N ARG A 189 14.52 -11.77 -18.56
CA ARG A 189 14.02 -13.15 -18.45
C ARG A 189 13.26 -13.35 -17.13
N ALA A 190 13.81 -12.87 -16.02
CA ALA A 190 13.16 -12.92 -14.72
C ALA A 190 11.86 -12.09 -14.68
N VAL A 191 11.85 -10.91 -15.29
CA VAL A 191 10.64 -10.08 -15.45
C VAL A 191 9.57 -10.80 -16.28
N ARG A 192 9.90 -11.39 -17.43
CA ARG A 192 8.94 -12.16 -18.25
C ARG A 192 8.35 -13.35 -17.49
N ILE A 193 9.17 -14.11 -16.77
CA ILE A 193 8.70 -15.26 -15.97
C ILE A 193 7.80 -14.78 -14.82
N PHE A 194 8.13 -13.66 -14.17
CA PHE A 194 7.27 -13.06 -13.16
C PHE A 194 5.93 -12.62 -13.76
N GLN A 195 5.94 -11.89 -14.88
CA GLN A 195 4.73 -11.40 -15.55
C GLN A 195 3.77 -12.54 -15.89
N GLY A 196 4.28 -13.63 -16.49
CA GLY A 196 3.46 -14.81 -16.81
C GLY A 196 2.86 -15.49 -15.58
N ARG A 197 3.60 -15.55 -14.46
CA ARG A 197 3.10 -16.07 -13.17
C ARG A 197 2.09 -15.14 -12.49
N ALA A 198 2.18 -13.84 -12.73
CA ALA A 198 1.32 -12.81 -12.14
C ALA A 198 0.09 -12.46 -13.01
N GLY A 199 -0.12 -13.13 -14.15
CA GLY A 199 -1.23 -12.84 -15.07
C GLY A 199 -1.12 -11.49 -15.78
N LEU A 200 0.11 -10.97 -15.92
CA LEU A 200 0.40 -9.70 -16.60
C LEU A 200 0.81 -9.92 -18.07
N THR A 201 0.75 -8.86 -18.87
CA THR A 201 1.37 -8.83 -20.21
C THR A 201 2.85 -9.23 -20.12
N VAL A 202 3.27 -10.22 -20.91
CA VAL A 202 4.64 -10.77 -20.88
C VAL A 202 5.54 -10.03 -21.87
N ASP A 203 5.65 -8.72 -21.70
CA ASP A 203 6.45 -7.83 -22.56
C ASP A 203 7.94 -7.77 -22.17
N GLY A 204 8.31 -8.22 -20.96
CA GLY A 204 9.66 -8.15 -20.40
C GLY A 204 10.03 -6.78 -19.82
N TRP A 205 9.05 -5.87 -19.73
CA TRP A 205 9.23 -4.51 -19.25
C TRP A 205 8.70 -4.37 -17.81
N ALA A 206 9.58 -4.00 -16.89
CA ALA A 206 9.21 -3.66 -15.53
C ALA A 206 8.70 -2.21 -15.48
N GLY A 207 7.53 -2.00 -16.08
CA GLY A 207 6.70 -0.82 -15.89
C GLY A 207 5.83 -0.93 -14.61
N PRO A 208 5.01 0.10 -14.31
CA PRO A 208 4.33 0.27 -13.02
C PRO A 208 3.53 -0.95 -12.53
N ARG A 209 2.70 -1.56 -13.40
CA ARG A 209 1.92 -2.76 -13.06
C ARG A 209 2.80 -3.97 -12.69
N THR A 210 3.94 -4.12 -13.36
CA THR A 210 4.93 -5.16 -13.07
C THR A 210 5.66 -4.87 -11.75
N LEU A 211 6.07 -3.62 -11.53
CA LEU A 211 6.76 -3.17 -10.31
C LEU A 211 5.88 -3.31 -9.06
N ASP A 212 4.63 -2.86 -9.12
CA ASP A 212 3.64 -3.02 -8.04
C ASP A 212 3.40 -4.51 -7.71
N ALA A 213 3.21 -5.35 -8.73
CA ALA A 213 2.98 -6.77 -8.53
C ALA A 213 4.19 -7.48 -7.90
N ILE A 214 5.41 -7.12 -8.32
CA ILE A 214 6.66 -7.61 -7.69
C ILE A 214 6.72 -7.15 -6.22
N GLY A 215 6.44 -5.88 -5.93
CA GLY A 215 6.44 -5.33 -4.57
C GLY A 215 5.43 -6.02 -3.65
N ASN A 216 4.20 -6.23 -4.12
CA ASN A 216 3.16 -6.94 -3.40
C ASN A 216 3.57 -8.39 -3.11
N ALA A 217 4.07 -9.12 -4.11
CA ALA A 217 4.53 -10.50 -3.92
C ALA A 217 5.70 -10.62 -2.93
N VAL A 218 6.61 -9.63 -2.89
CA VAL A 218 7.69 -9.57 -1.88
C VAL A 218 7.10 -9.34 -0.48
N ALA A 219 6.13 -8.42 -0.34
CA ALA A 219 5.47 -8.15 0.93
C ALA A 219 4.67 -9.36 1.45
N GLU A 220 3.92 -10.04 0.58
CA GLU A 220 3.19 -11.28 0.90
C GLU A 220 4.14 -12.39 1.34
N LYS A 221 5.23 -12.62 0.61
CA LYS A 221 6.25 -13.62 0.96
C LYS A 221 6.91 -13.33 2.32
N ALA A 222 7.13 -12.06 2.65
CA ALA A 222 7.66 -11.64 3.95
C ALA A 222 6.63 -11.68 5.10
N ALA A 223 5.33 -11.54 4.80
CA ALA A 223 4.25 -11.60 5.78
C ALA A 223 3.86 -13.03 6.15
N LYS A 224 3.87 -13.95 5.18
CA LYS A 224 3.44 -15.35 5.32
C LYS A 224 3.90 -16.06 6.60
N PRO A 225 5.21 -16.14 6.95
CA PRO A 225 5.64 -16.86 8.15
C PRO A 225 5.13 -16.26 9.46
N LYS A 226 4.85 -14.94 9.50
CA LYS A 226 4.25 -14.28 10.68
C LYS A 226 2.78 -14.65 10.84
N ILE A 227 2.06 -14.79 9.72
CA ILE A 227 0.65 -15.21 9.70
C ILE A 227 0.53 -16.70 10.06
N GLU A 228 1.49 -17.52 9.65
CA GLU A 228 1.54 -18.94 10.00
C GLU A 228 1.85 -19.14 11.49
N ALA A 229 2.87 -18.48 12.04
CA ALA A 229 3.14 -18.50 13.48
C ALA A 229 1.93 -18.02 14.31
N ALA A 230 1.36 -16.85 13.98
CA ALA A 230 0.19 -16.31 14.67
C ALA A 230 -1.08 -17.18 14.55
N ARG A 231 -1.13 -18.11 13.58
CA ARG A 231 -2.22 -19.10 13.46
C ARG A 231 -2.01 -20.32 14.36
N GLU A 232 -0.78 -20.80 14.52
CA GLU A 232 -0.49 -21.90 15.45
C GLU A 232 -0.67 -21.43 16.90
N ASP A 233 -0.11 -20.25 17.25
CA ASP A 233 -0.37 -19.52 18.51
C ASP A 233 -1.86 -19.41 18.87
N ALA A 234 -2.71 -19.21 17.86
CA ALA A 234 -4.16 -19.05 18.04
C ALA A 234 -4.90 -20.39 18.15
N LYS A 235 -4.38 -21.47 17.54
CA LYS A 235 -4.91 -22.83 17.72
C LYS A 235 -4.59 -23.35 19.12
N GLU A 236 -3.36 -23.16 19.59
CA GLU A 236 -2.89 -23.59 20.92
C GLU A 236 -3.76 -22.94 22.02
N LYS A 237 -3.88 -21.61 22.02
CA LYS A 237 -4.72 -20.87 22.97
C LYS A 237 -6.22 -21.21 22.85
N ALA A 238 -6.69 -21.64 21.68
CA ALA A 238 -8.06 -22.13 21.51
C ALA A 238 -8.25 -23.55 22.06
N ALA A 239 -7.23 -24.41 21.96
CA ALA A 239 -7.23 -25.74 22.58
C ALA A 239 -7.20 -25.62 24.11
N ASP A 240 -6.30 -24.79 24.67
CA ASP A 240 -6.21 -24.50 26.11
C ASP A 240 -7.56 -24.01 26.68
N GLU A 241 -8.20 -23.06 25.99
CA GLU A 241 -9.48 -22.48 26.44
C GLU A 241 -10.67 -23.45 26.29
N VAL A 242 -10.55 -24.45 25.40
CA VAL A 242 -11.50 -25.58 25.31
C VAL A 242 -11.24 -26.57 26.44
N GLU A 243 -10.00 -27.00 26.66
CA GLU A 243 -9.64 -27.94 27.73
C GLU A 243 -9.96 -27.37 29.12
N ARG A 244 -9.67 -26.09 29.36
CA ARG A 244 -10.02 -25.39 30.60
C ARG A 244 -11.53 -25.41 30.88
N LYS A 245 -12.36 -25.38 29.84
CA LYS A 245 -13.83 -25.46 29.95
C LYS A 245 -14.32 -26.90 30.12
N THR A 246 -13.82 -27.85 29.32
CA THR A 246 -14.27 -29.26 29.36
C THR A 246 -13.72 -30.01 30.59
N GLY A 247 -12.50 -29.72 31.02
CA GLY A 247 -11.88 -30.28 32.22
C GLY A 247 -12.55 -29.81 33.53
N TRP A 248 -13.25 -28.67 33.52
CA TRP A 248 -14.16 -28.31 34.62
C TRP A 248 -15.40 -29.20 34.63
N TRP A 249 -16.06 -29.39 33.48
CA TRP A 249 -17.21 -30.30 33.35
C TRP A 249 -16.87 -31.74 33.74
N GLN A 250 -15.69 -32.27 33.38
CA GLN A 250 -15.24 -33.60 33.79
C GLN A 250 -15.07 -33.74 35.32
N LYS A 251 -14.65 -32.67 36.02
CA LYS A 251 -14.59 -32.67 37.49
C LYS A 251 -15.98 -32.63 38.12
N VAL A 252 -16.93 -31.93 37.50
CA VAL A 252 -18.34 -31.91 37.94
C VAL A 252 -18.98 -33.29 37.76
N THR A 253 -18.86 -33.93 36.59
CA THR A 253 -19.43 -35.27 36.36
C THR A 253 -18.74 -36.35 37.20
N GLY A 254 -17.42 -36.25 37.40
CA GLY A 254 -16.67 -37.14 38.30
C GLY A 254 -17.16 -37.09 39.75
N PHE A 255 -17.63 -35.94 40.23
CA PHE A 255 -18.17 -35.79 41.59
C PHE A 255 -19.51 -36.52 41.79
N PHE A 256 -20.33 -36.65 40.74
CA PHE A 256 -21.56 -37.46 40.77
C PHE A 256 -21.30 -38.97 40.56
N GLY A 257 -20.14 -39.34 40.02
CA GLY A 257 -19.77 -40.75 39.76
C GLY A 257 -19.55 -41.62 41.01
N ALA A 258 -19.47 -41.02 42.20
CA ALA A 258 -19.28 -41.72 43.48
C ALA A 258 -20.53 -41.68 44.38
N GLY A 259 -21.74 -41.54 43.79
CA GLY A 259 -22.97 -41.14 44.50
C GLY A 259 -24.23 -41.99 44.29
N GLY A 260 -24.16 -43.13 43.58
CA GLY A 260 -25.20 -44.17 43.59
C GLY A 260 -26.25 -44.19 42.47
N VAL A 261 -26.94 -45.34 42.39
CA VAL A 261 -28.16 -45.66 41.60
C VAL A 261 -28.05 -45.67 40.06
N GLY A 262 -27.59 -46.82 39.54
CA GLY A 262 -28.43 -47.64 38.66
C GLY A 262 -28.29 -47.51 37.13
N GLY A 263 -28.05 -48.65 36.47
CA GLY A 263 -28.19 -48.83 35.01
C GLY A 263 -26.86 -48.77 34.25
N GLY A 264 -26.50 -49.87 33.58
CA GLY A 264 -25.29 -49.96 32.75
C GLY A 264 -25.59 -50.47 31.34
N LEU A 265 -24.70 -50.12 30.40
CA LEU A 265 -24.71 -50.46 28.96
C LEU A 265 -25.82 -49.73 28.17
N LEU A 266 -25.61 -49.23 26.94
CA LEU A 266 -24.60 -49.57 25.92
C LEU A 266 -23.80 -48.35 25.39
N TRP A 267 -22.91 -48.57 24.42
CA TRP A 267 -22.08 -47.57 23.73
C TRP A 267 -22.87 -46.45 23.03
N GLY A 268 -22.25 -45.28 22.93
CA GLY A 268 -22.57 -44.22 21.96
C GLY A 268 -21.78 -42.95 22.25
N VAL A 269 -21.40 -42.20 21.21
CA VAL A 269 -20.96 -40.80 21.41
C VAL A 269 -22.17 -40.02 21.92
N ASP A 270 -22.00 -39.30 23.02
CA ASP A 270 -23.06 -38.50 23.62
C ASP A 270 -23.72 -37.57 22.58
N TRP A 271 -25.05 -37.69 22.47
CA TRP A 271 -25.87 -36.89 21.57
C TRP A 271 -25.77 -35.39 21.89
N GLN A 272 -25.61 -34.99 23.16
CA GLN A 272 -25.44 -33.60 23.53
C GLN A 272 -24.10 -33.05 23.02
N THR A 273 -23.02 -33.83 23.13
CA THR A 273 -21.70 -33.52 22.55
C THR A 273 -21.76 -33.38 21.03
N LEU A 274 -22.47 -34.27 20.32
CA LEU A 274 -22.67 -34.13 18.87
C LEU A 274 -23.50 -32.88 18.52
N VAL A 275 -24.57 -32.60 19.28
CA VAL A 275 -25.39 -31.39 19.09
C VAL A 275 -24.61 -30.11 19.38
N VAL A 276 -23.72 -30.10 20.38
CA VAL A 276 -22.86 -28.95 20.70
C VAL A 276 -21.77 -28.76 19.65
N ILE A 277 -21.12 -29.81 19.17
CA ILE A 277 -20.12 -29.73 18.10
C ILE A 277 -20.77 -29.29 16.78
N ALA A 278 -21.93 -29.87 16.42
CA ALA A 278 -22.69 -29.45 15.25
C ALA A 278 -23.19 -28.00 15.39
N GLY A 279 -23.72 -27.61 16.55
CA GLY A 279 -24.16 -26.25 16.85
C GLY A 279 -23.03 -25.23 16.80
N ALA A 280 -21.84 -25.55 17.31
CA ALA A 280 -20.65 -24.72 17.22
C ALA A 280 -20.14 -24.62 15.77
N ALA A 281 -20.11 -25.72 15.02
CA ALA A 281 -19.74 -25.72 13.60
C ALA A 281 -20.72 -24.89 12.75
N ILE A 282 -22.03 -24.99 13.03
CA ILE A 282 -23.08 -24.18 12.42
C ILE A 282 -22.93 -22.71 12.80
N LEU A 283 -22.64 -22.38 14.07
CA LEU A 283 -22.38 -21.00 14.51
C LEU A 283 -21.14 -20.40 13.83
N VAL A 284 -20.05 -21.17 13.67
CA VAL A 284 -18.86 -20.75 12.94
C VAL A 284 -19.15 -20.58 11.44
N LEU A 285 -19.92 -21.49 10.82
CA LEU A 285 -20.38 -21.34 9.43
C LEU A 285 -21.27 -20.11 9.23
N LEU A 286 -22.22 -19.86 10.14
CA LEU A 286 -23.08 -18.68 10.14
C LEU A 286 -22.25 -17.40 10.32
N LEU A 287 -21.27 -17.40 11.23
CA LEU A 287 -20.34 -16.28 11.41
C LEU A 287 -19.51 -16.02 10.15
N ILE A 288 -18.98 -17.07 9.51
CA ILE A 288 -18.25 -16.95 8.23
C ILE A 288 -19.17 -16.45 7.11
N VAL A 289 -20.43 -16.89 7.04
CA VAL A 289 -21.41 -16.41 6.06
C VAL A 289 -21.82 -14.96 6.33
N LEU A 290 -21.98 -14.55 7.59
CA LEU A 290 -22.27 -13.17 7.98
C LEU A 290 -21.09 -12.24 7.67
N LEU A 291 -19.86 -12.60 8.06
CA LEU A 291 -18.64 -11.87 7.71
C LEU A 291 -18.45 -11.79 6.20
N ARG A 292 -18.68 -12.89 5.46
CA ARG A 292 -18.63 -12.88 3.99
C ARG A 292 -19.70 -11.98 3.39
N ARG A 293 -20.92 -11.93 3.94
CA ARG A 293 -21.97 -10.99 3.51
C ARG A 293 -21.59 -9.54 3.81
N GLN A 294 -21.02 -9.24 4.98
CA GLN A 294 -20.53 -7.90 5.33
C GLN A 294 -19.38 -7.47 4.41
N ILE A 295 -18.41 -8.35 4.12
CA ILE A 295 -17.31 -8.06 3.18
C ILE A 295 -17.84 -7.83 1.77
N VAL A 296 -18.78 -8.66 1.29
CA VAL A 296 -19.39 -8.48 -0.05
C VAL A 296 -20.25 -7.21 -0.11
N ALA A 297 -20.96 -6.86 0.98
CA ALA A 297 -21.70 -5.60 1.07
C ALA A 297 -20.76 -4.39 1.04
N ALA A 298 -19.71 -4.36 1.87
CA ALA A 298 -18.73 -3.28 1.89
C ALA A 298 -18.00 -3.14 0.54
N VAL A 299 -17.59 -4.25 -0.09
CA VAL A 299 -17.00 -4.24 -1.45
C VAL A 299 -18.00 -3.74 -2.50
N ARG A 300 -19.31 -3.98 -2.31
CA ARG A 300 -20.36 -3.48 -3.18
C ARG A 300 -20.62 -1.98 -2.97
N GLU A 301 -20.73 -1.51 -1.74
CA GLU A 301 -20.85 -0.08 -1.40
C GLU A 301 -19.63 0.71 -1.90
N ILE A 302 -18.41 0.17 -1.74
CA ILE A 302 -17.19 0.75 -2.31
C ILE A 302 -17.26 0.79 -3.84
N ARG A 303 -17.85 -0.22 -4.50
CA ARG A 303 -17.94 -0.28 -5.97
C ARG A 303 -19.06 0.62 -6.54
N GLU A 304 -20.17 0.78 -5.81
CA GLU A 304 -21.31 1.62 -6.19
C GLU A 304 -21.08 3.09 -5.79
N GLY A 305 -20.23 3.36 -4.79
CA GLY A 305 -19.71 4.69 -4.43
C GLY A 305 -18.42 5.11 -5.15
N LEU A 306 -17.97 4.33 -6.13
CA LEU A 306 -16.86 4.65 -7.06
C LEU A 306 -17.34 4.75 -8.53
N ALA A 307 -18.65 4.97 -8.72
CA ALA A 307 -19.31 5.23 -9.99
C ALA A 307 -19.83 6.68 -10.05
#